data_AF-A0A7J7YBS6-F1
#
_entry.id   AF-A0A7J7YBS6-F1
#
_cell.length_a   1.000
_cell.length_b   1.000
_cell.length_c   1.000
_cell.angle_alpha   90.00
_cell.angle_beta   90.00
_cell.angle_gamma   90.00
#
_symmetry.space_group_name_H-M   'P 1'
#
loop_
_entity.id
_entity.type
_entity.pdbx_description
1 polymer ?
#
loop_
_entity_poly.entity_id
_entity_poly.type
_entity_poly.pdbx_seq_one_letter_code
_entity_poly.pdbx_strand_id
1 'polypeptide(L)'
;MFKVIQRSVGPASLSLLTFKVYASQKKDSTQKASVNISELSLYSVPEVQSKYVEEPRTQLEESISHLRQYCKPYTSWCQEMYSQTEPKMQSLVQWGLDSYEFLQNAPPGFFPRLGVIGFAGIVGLLLARGSKIKKLVYPPGFMGLAASLYYPQQAIVFVQVSGEKLYDWGLRGYIVVEDLWKENFQKPGNVKNSSGNK
;
A
#
# COMPACT_ATOMS: atom_id res chain seq x y z
N MET A 1 11.38 57.93 28.65
CA MET A 1 11.10 57.13 29.86
C MET A 1 10.33 55.89 29.43
N PHE A 2 10.95 54.71 29.53
CA PHE A 2 10.34 53.45 29.13
C PHE A 2 9.53 52.87 30.29
N LYS A 3 8.31 52.39 30.00
CA LYS A 3 7.48 51.68 30.96
C LYS A 3 7.17 50.30 30.39
N VAL A 4 7.80 49.29 30.98
CA VAL A 4 7.53 47.86 30.72
C VAL A 4 6.36 47.45 31.60
N ILE A 5 5.35 46.80 31.03
CA ILE A 5 4.30 46.09 31.77
C ILE A 5 4.21 44.67 31.23
N GLN A 6 4.07 43.77 32.19
CA GLN A 6 4.34 42.35 32.20
C GLN A 6 3.29 41.47 31.49
N ARG A 7 3.77 40.27 31.10
CA ARG A 7 3.12 39.14 30.42
C ARG A 7 1.66 38.83 30.79
N SER A 8 0.92 38.35 29.77
CA SER A 8 -0.14 37.35 29.91
C SER A 8 -0.01 36.31 28.79
N VAL A 9 -0.07 35.04 29.17
CA VAL A 9 -0.11 33.85 28.31
C VAL A 9 -1.49 33.22 28.49
N GLY A 10 -2.22 33.00 27.39
CA GLY A 10 -3.52 32.32 27.36
C GLY A 10 -4.15 32.36 25.95
N PRO A 11 -5.02 31.40 25.58
CA PRO A 11 -4.85 30.59 24.36
C PRO A 11 -5.64 31.05 23.13
N ALA A 12 -5.26 30.42 22.01
CA ALA A 12 -5.90 30.31 20.71
C ALA A 12 -7.39 30.69 20.62
N SER A 13 -7.67 31.78 19.91
CA SER A 13 -8.78 31.83 18.94
C SER A 13 -8.52 32.97 17.94
N LEU A 14 -8.62 32.63 16.66
CA LEU A 14 -8.56 33.56 15.54
C LEU A 14 -9.64 34.64 15.71
N SER A 15 -9.24 35.87 15.98
CA SER A 15 -10.11 37.03 15.80
C SER A 15 -9.44 38.00 14.83
N LEU A 16 -10.07 38.18 13.68
CA LEU A 16 -9.66 39.06 12.59
C LEU A 16 -9.52 40.50 13.10
N LEU A 17 -8.30 40.96 13.33
CA LEU A 17 -8.02 42.38 13.59
C LEU A 17 -8.06 43.15 12.26
N THR A 18 -9.23 43.67 11.90
CA THR A 18 -9.36 44.70 10.87
C THR A 18 -8.80 46.02 11.41
N PHE A 19 -7.60 46.40 10.97
CA PHE A 19 -7.05 47.74 11.22
C PHE A 19 -7.86 48.79 10.47
N LYS A 20 -8.65 49.59 11.17
CA LYS A 20 -9.18 50.85 10.63
C LYS A 20 -8.14 51.96 10.83
N VAL A 21 -7.56 52.41 9.73
CA VAL A 21 -6.74 53.62 9.69
C VAL A 21 -7.68 54.83 9.71
N TYR A 22 -7.57 55.67 10.73
CA TYR A 22 -8.19 57.01 10.72
C TYR A 22 -7.18 58.01 10.17
N ALA A 23 -7.46 58.56 9.00
CA ALA A 23 -6.74 59.71 8.49
C ALA A 23 -7.13 60.95 9.30
N SER A 24 -6.15 61.52 10.02
CA SER A 24 -6.28 62.78 10.74
C SER A 24 -6.35 63.93 9.72
N GLN A 25 -7.55 64.47 9.48
CA GLN A 25 -7.69 65.71 8.72
C GLN A 25 -7.43 66.89 9.66
N LYS A 26 -6.18 67.37 9.64
CA LYS A 26 -5.83 68.69 10.16
C LYS A 26 -6.57 69.73 9.29
N LYS A 27 -7.50 70.47 9.87
CA LYS A 27 -8.17 71.62 9.23
C LYS A 27 -7.87 72.86 10.06
N ASP A 28 -6.89 73.62 9.59
CA ASP A 28 -6.76 75.04 9.90
C ASP A 28 -7.20 75.84 8.65
N SER A 29 -8.11 76.78 8.92
CA SER A 29 -8.54 78.00 8.19
C SER A 29 -8.24 78.22 6.69
N THR A 30 -9.34 78.57 5.98
CA THR A 30 -9.53 79.78 5.13
C THR A 30 -8.61 79.99 3.92
N GLN A 31 -9.13 79.89 2.68
CA GLN A 31 -9.61 81.00 1.83
C GLN A 31 -9.83 80.54 0.37
N LYS A 32 -10.77 81.20 -0.32
CA LYS A 32 -11.26 80.92 -1.67
C LYS A 32 -10.18 81.16 -2.76
N ALA A 33 -10.04 80.21 -3.69
CA ALA A 33 -9.44 80.44 -5.02
C ALA A 33 -10.14 79.56 -6.07
N SER A 34 -10.44 80.15 -7.23
CA SER A 34 -11.29 79.63 -8.30
C SER A 34 -10.78 78.35 -8.95
N VAL A 35 -11.65 77.34 -9.09
CA VAL A 35 -11.41 76.11 -9.86
C VAL A 35 -12.08 76.25 -11.23
N ASN A 36 -11.36 75.96 -12.32
CA ASN A 36 -11.87 76.04 -13.70
C ASN A 36 -12.86 74.90 -13.99
N ILE A 37 -14.00 75.22 -14.60
CA ILE A 37 -15.12 74.28 -14.88
C ILE A 37 -14.74 73.20 -15.90
N SER A 38 -13.73 73.44 -16.74
CA SER A 38 -13.21 72.50 -17.74
C SER A 38 -12.47 71.28 -17.14
N GLU A 39 -12.10 71.32 -15.86
CA GLU A 39 -11.54 70.17 -15.13
C GLU A 39 -12.63 69.38 -14.35
N LEU A 40 -13.88 69.87 -14.33
CA LEU A 40 -15.04 69.23 -13.69
C LEU A 40 -15.86 68.35 -14.64
N SER A 41 -15.29 67.99 -15.79
CA SER A 41 -15.89 67.01 -16.70
C SER A 41 -15.94 65.63 -16.01
N LEU A 42 -17.11 65.28 -15.49
CA LEU A 42 -17.44 64.01 -14.81
C LEU A 42 -17.19 62.75 -15.66
N TYR A 43 -16.91 62.90 -16.95
CA TYR A 43 -16.77 61.79 -17.90
C TYR A 43 -15.47 61.79 -18.70
N SER A 44 -14.59 62.78 -18.55
CA SER A 44 -13.27 62.70 -19.17
C SER A 44 -12.35 61.87 -18.29
N VAL A 45 -12.20 60.60 -18.67
CA VAL A 45 -11.17 59.74 -18.10
C VAL A 45 -9.82 60.31 -18.57
N PRO A 46 -8.97 60.82 -17.66
CA PRO A 46 -7.63 61.23 -18.07
C PRO A 46 -6.92 60.01 -18.66
N GLU A 47 -6.17 60.18 -19.75
CA GLU A 47 -5.29 59.14 -20.29
C GLU A 47 -4.15 58.91 -19.29
N VAL A 48 -4.46 58.23 -18.20
CA VAL A 48 -3.49 57.79 -17.21
C VAL A 48 -2.64 56.75 -17.91
N GLN A 49 -1.48 57.16 -18.40
CA GLN A 49 -0.36 56.26 -18.65
C GLN A 49 0.15 55.74 -17.30
N SER A 50 -0.69 55.02 -16.56
CA SER A 50 -0.28 54.26 -15.40
C SER A 50 0.48 53.07 -15.95
N LYS A 51 1.78 53.29 -16.18
CA LYS A 51 2.72 52.18 -16.20
C LYS A 51 2.52 51.48 -14.87
N TYR A 52 2.01 50.26 -14.87
CA TYR A 52 1.88 49.43 -13.67
C TYR A 52 3.29 49.29 -13.10
N VAL A 53 3.63 50.14 -12.14
CA VAL A 53 4.85 50.01 -11.36
C VAL A 53 4.50 48.95 -10.35
N GLU A 54 4.98 47.74 -10.61
CA GLU A 54 4.90 46.65 -9.66
C GLU A 54 5.45 47.18 -8.33
N GLU A 55 4.56 47.31 -7.35
CA GLU A 55 4.89 47.82 -6.01
C GLU A 55 6.15 47.08 -5.54
N PRO A 56 7.21 47.77 -5.07
CA PRO A 56 8.43 47.10 -4.62
C PRO A 56 8.05 46.06 -3.56
N ARG A 57 8.33 44.78 -3.87
CA ARG A 57 7.82 43.63 -3.12
C ARG A 57 7.96 43.86 -1.63
N THR A 58 6.84 43.90 -0.94
CA THR A 58 6.87 43.95 0.52
C THR A 58 7.45 42.63 1.05
N GLN A 59 8.19 42.67 2.16
CA GLN A 59 8.83 41.46 2.71
C GLN A 59 7.84 40.31 2.98
N LEU A 60 6.58 40.65 3.24
CA LEU A 60 5.48 39.68 3.37
C LEU A 60 5.16 38.99 2.03
N GLU A 61 5.05 39.73 0.93
CA GLU A 61 4.80 39.16 -0.40
C GLU A 61 5.94 38.25 -0.85
N GLU A 62 7.19 38.63 -0.55
CA GLU A 62 8.34 37.79 -0.84
C GLU A 62 8.29 36.48 -0.03
N SER A 63 7.97 36.55 1.27
CA SER A 63 7.81 35.36 2.12
C SER A 63 6.68 34.42 1.63
N ILE A 64 5.54 34.98 1.22
CA ILE A 64 4.41 34.24 0.66
C ILE A 64 4.78 33.63 -0.69
N SER A 65 5.54 34.35 -1.51
CA SER A 65 6.04 33.86 -2.78
C SER A 65 6.99 32.68 -2.57
N HIS A 66 7.93 32.77 -1.61
CA HIS A 66 8.83 31.67 -1.26
C HIS A 66 8.07 30.44 -0.76
N LEU A 67 7.09 30.62 0.12
CA LEU A 67 6.23 29.53 0.60
C LEU A 67 5.46 28.87 -0.53
N ARG A 68 4.85 29.66 -1.41
CA ARG A 68 4.13 29.14 -2.60
C ARG A 68 5.08 28.35 -3.49
N GLN A 69 6.29 28.85 -3.71
CA GLN A 69 7.27 28.21 -4.57
C GLN A 69 7.78 26.89 -3.95
N TYR A 70 7.88 26.82 -2.63
CA TYR A 70 8.13 25.57 -1.90
C TYR A 70 6.97 24.58 -1.95
N CYS A 71 5.71 25.05 -1.90
CA CYS A 71 4.53 24.19 -1.95
C CYS A 71 4.20 23.69 -3.37
N LYS A 72 4.56 24.42 -4.42
CA LYS A 72 4.34 24.04 -5.83
C LYS A 72 4.74 22.58 -6.16
N PRO A 73 5.96 22.11 -5.85
CA PRO A 73 6.36 20.73 -6.14
C PRO A 73 5.52 19.69 -5.39
N TYR A 74 5.08 20.01 -4.17
CA TYR A 74 4.22 19.13 -3.40
C TYR A 74 2.82 19.03 -4.01
N THR A 75 2.25 20.16 -4.43
CA THR A 75 0.93 20.18 -5.08
C THR A 75 0.94 19.43 -6.41
N SER A 76 2.00 19.56 -7.22
CA SER A 76 2.12 18.81 -8.48
C SER A 76 2.25 17.31 -8.23
N TRP A 77 3.01 16.90 -7.22
CA TRP A 77 3.15 15.48 -6.87
C TRP A 77 1.83 14.88 -6.40
N CYS A 78 1.09 15.58 -5.53
CA CYS A 78 -0.23 15.13 -5.11
C CYS A 78 -1.21 15.02 -6.28
N GLN A 79 -1.18 15.98 -7.22
CA GLN A 79 -2.06 15.96 -8.39
C GLN A 79 -1.74 14.79 -9.33
N GLU A 80 -0.45 14.47 -9.52
CA GLU A 80 -0.01 13.32 -10.32
C GLU A 80 -0.37 11.98 -9.65
N MET A 81 -0.19 11.86 -8.34
CA MET A 81 -0.60 10.66 -7.60
C MET A 81 -2.12 10.46 -7.64
N TYR A 82 -2.90 11.55 -7.54
CA TYR A 82 -4.34 11.50 -7.64
C TYR A 82 -4.79 11.04 -9.05
N SER A 83 -4.24 11.64 -10.11
CA SER A 83 -4.60 11.25 -11.48
C SER A 83 -4.19 9.82 -11.83
N GLN A 84 -3.15 9.27 -11.21
CA GLN A 84 -2.78 7.84 -11.36
C GLN A 84 -3.71 6.89 -10.60
N THR A 85 -4.28 7.33 -9.48
CA THR A 85 -5.11 6.48 -8.60
C THR A 85 -6.60 6.57 -8.93
N GLU A 86 -7.06 7.70 -9.46
CA GLU A 86 -8.42 7.91 -9.95
C GLU A 86 -8.91 6.80 -10.90
N PRO A 87 -8.21 6.43 -12.00
CA PRO A 87 -8.69 5.40 -12.91
C PRO A 87 -8.72 4.01 -12.27
N LYS A 88 -7.84 3.74 -11.28
CA LYS A 88 -7.84 2.47 -10.53
C LYS A 88 -9.05 2.37 -9.59
N MET A 89 -9.44 3.49 -8.99
CA MET A 89 -10.62 3.54 -8.14
C MET A 89 -11.89 3.44 -8.98
N GLN A 90 -11.94 4.14 -10.11
CA GLN A 90 -13.06 4.01 -11.06
C GLN A 90 -13.19 2.58 -11.59
N SER A 91 -12.09 1.92 -11.96
CA SER A 91 -12.14 0.53 -12.42
C SER A 91 -12.56 -0.45 -11.32
N LEU A 92 -12.16 -0.22 -10.07
CA LEU A 92 -12.58 -1.04 -8.93
C LEU A 92 -14.07 -0.85 -8.61
N VAL A 93 -14.57 0.39 -8.68
CA VAL A 93 -16.00 0.68 -8.53
C VAL A 93 -16.79 0.03 -9.66
N GLN A 94 -16.34 0.16 -10.91
CA GLN A 94 -16.99 -0.46 -12.06
C GLN A 94 -17.00 -1.98 -11.94
N TRP A 95 -15.86 -2.58 -11.61
CA TRP A 95 -15.76 -4.02 -11.38
C TRP A 95 -16.69 -4.49 -10.26
N GLY A 96 -16.85 -3.68 -9.20
CA GLY A 96 -17.77 -3.95 -8.10
C GLY A 96 -19.24 -3.88 -8.53
N LEU A 97 -19.61 -2.87 -9.34
CA LEU A 97 -20.94 -2.73 -9.91
C LEU A 97 -21.26 -3.88 -10.88
N ASP A 98 -20.35 -4.20 -11.79
CA ASP A 98 -20.49 -5.30 -12.74
C ASP A 98 -20.64 -6.65 -12.00
N SER A 99 -19.86 -6.84 -10.93
CA SER A 99 -19.98 -8.03 -10.07
C SER A 99 -21.31 -8.07 -9.33
N TYR A 100 -21.80 -6.93 -8.85
CA TYR A 100 -23.10 -6.84 -8.19
C TYR A 100 -24.24 -7.15 -9.16
N GLU A 101 -24.22 -6.59 -10.36
CA GLU A 101 -25.21 -6.85 -11.40
C GLU A 101 -25.20 -8.34 -11.83
N PHE A 102 -24.01 -8.94 -11.92
CA PHE A 102 -23.85 -10.37 -12.19
C PHE A 102 -24.44 -11.24 -11.08
N LEU A 103 -24.23 -10.88 -9.81
CA LEU A 103 -24.80 -11.58 -8.67
C LEU A 103 -26.32 -11.40 -8.58
N GLN A 104 -26.82 -10.23 -8.98
CA GLN A 104 -28.25 -9.94 -9.01
C GLN A 104 -28.99 -10.72 -10.11
N ASN A 105 -28.35 -10.91 -11.27
CA ASN A 105 -28.90 -11.66 -12.42
C ASN A 105 -28.38 -13.10 -12.52
N ALA A 106 -27.93 -13.69 -11.41
CA ALA A 106 -27.24 -14.97 -11.45
C ALA A 106 -28.18 -16.13 -11.90
N PRO A 107 -27.72 -17.01 -12.82
CA PRO A 107 -28.51 -18.14 -13.29
C PRO A 107 -28.77 -19.14 -12.15
N PRO A 108 -29.91 -19.86 -12.18
CA PRO A 108 -30.28 -20.80 -11.14
C PRO A 108 -29.21 -21.89 -10.98
N GLY A 109 -28.55 -21.92 -9.82
CA GLY A 109 -27.46 -22.86 -9.50
C GLY A 109 -26.08 -22.22 -9.29
N PHE A 110 -25.92 -20.91 -9.49
CA PHE A 110 -24.65 -20.21 -9.21
C PHE A 110 -24.28 -20.22 -7.72
N PHE A 111 -25.19 -19.77 -6.84
CA PHE A 111 -24.93 -19.69 -5.40
C PHE A 111 -24.66 -21.04 -4.73
N PRO A 112 -25.38 -22.14 -5.04
CA PRO A 112 -25.04 -23.45 -4.49
C PRO A 112 -23.64 -23.90 -4.89
N ARG A 113 -23.23 -23.70 -6.15
CA ARG A 113 -21.88 -24.05 -6.62
C ARG A 113 -20.82 -23.19 -5.96
N LEU A 114 -21.03 -21.88 -5.89
CA LEU A 114 -20.13 -20.94 -5.23
C LEU A 114 -20.01 -21.25 -3.73
N GLY A 115 -21.12 -21.62 -3.09
CA GLY A 115 -21.18 -22.03 -1.69
C GLY A 115 -20.37 -23.30 -1.44
N VAL A 116 -20.53 -24.34 -2.27
CA VAL A 116 -19.75 -25.59 -2.13
C VAL A 116 -18.26 -25.34 -2.36
N ILE A 117 -17.89 -24.55 -3.39
CA ILE A 117 -16.49 -24.20 -3.68
C ILE A 117 -15.90 -23.37 -2.55
N GLY A 118 -16.62 -22.36 -2.08
CA GLY A 118 -16.19 -21.49 -0.98
C GLY A 118 -16.04 -22.26 0.34
N PHE A 119 -17.01 -23.12 0.67
CA PHE A 119 -16.96 -23.96 1.86
C PHE A 119 -15.81 -24.97 1.80
N ALA A 120 -15.61 -25.63 0.65
CA ALA A 120 -14.45 -26.51 0.43
C ALA A 120 -13.12 -25.76 0.57
N GLY A 121 -13.03 -24.51 0.10
CA GLY A 121 -11.86 -23.66 0.26
C GLY A 121 -11.58 -23.26 1.72
N ILE A 122 -12.61 -22.86 2.46
CA ILE A 122 -12.49 -22.52 3.89
C ILE A 122 -12.11 -23.75 4.71
N VAL A 123 -12.75 -24.90 4.46
CA VAL A 123 -12.41 -26.17 5.10
C VAL A 123 -10.96 -26.56 4.77
N GLY A 124 -10.53 -26.41 3.53
CA GLY A 124 -9.13 -26.64 3.12
C GLY A 124 -8.14 -25.72 3.84
N LEU A 125 -8.49 -24.44 4.01
CA LEU A 125 -7.67 -23.47 4.72
C LEU A 125 -7.59 -23.76 6.22
N LEU A 126 -8.68 -24.22 6.84
CA LEU A 126 -8.72 -24.65 8.23
C LEU A 126 -7.93 -25.94 8.44
N LEU A 127 -8.03 -26.93 7.55
CA LEU A 127 -7.21 -28.14 7.59
C LEU A 127 -5.71 -27.84 7.38
N ALA A 128 -5.40 -26.84 6.55
CA ALA A 128 -4.02 -26.36 6.37
C ALA A 128 -3.50 -25.57 7.59
N ARG A 129 -4.38 -25.08 8.47
CA ARG A 129 -4.04 -24.29 9.65
C ARG A 129 -3.77 -25.22 10.84
N GLY A 130 -2.51 -25.62 10.99
CA GLY A 130 -2.07 -26.38 12.18
C GLY A 130 -0.70 -27.03 12.07
N SER A 131 -0.13 -27.19 10.87
CA SER A 131 1.25 -27.66 10.71
C SER A 131 1.82 -27.29 9.34
N LYS A 132 3.07 -26.80 9.31
CA LYS A 132 3.79 -26.45 8.08
C LYS A 132 3.95 -27.66 7.15
N ILE A 133 4.01 -28.87 7.72
CA ILE A 133 4.09 -30.14 6.98
C ILE A 133 2.75 -30.43 6.28
N LYS A 134 1.63 -30.25 6.99
CA LYS A 134 0.28 -30.42 6.39
C LYS A 134 0.05 -29.43 5.25
N LYS A 135 0.51 -28.18 5.38
CA LYS A 135 0.43 -27.17 4.32
C LYS A 135 1.22 -27.54 3.05
N LEU A 136 2.27 -28.35 3.19
CA LEU A 136 3.12 -28.78 2.08
C LEU A 136 2.63 -30.09 1.44
N VAL A 137 2.05 -30.99 2.22
CA VAL A 137 1.61 -32.31 1.76
C VAL A 137 0.16 -32.29 1.22
N TYR A 138 -0.73 -31.46 1.79
CA TYR A 138 -2.14 -31.42 1.37
C TYR A 138 -2.33 -30.99 -0.09
N PRO A 139 -1.75 -29.88 -0.57
CA PRO A 139 -1.95 -29.44 -1.95
C PRO A 139 -1.50 -30.47 -3.01
N PRO A 140 -0.27 -31.02 -2.96
CA PRO A 140 0.14 -32.03 -3.94
C PRO A 140 -0.62 -33.35 -3.76
N GLY A 141 -0.97 -33.73 -2.52
CA GLY A 141 -1.79 -34.92 -2.27
C GLY A 141 -3.20 -34.80 -2.87
N PHE A 142 -3.85 -33.65 -2.69
CA PHE A 142 -5.18 -33.40 -3.24
C PHE A 142 -5.15 -33.27 -4.77
N MET A 143 -4.12 -32.62 -5.32
CA MET A 143 -3.91 -32.52 -6.76
C MET A 143 -3.62 -33.90 -7.39
N GLY A 144 -2.85 -34.74 -6.70
CA GLY A 144 -2.62 -36.14 -7.10
C GLY A 144 -3.88 -36.99 -7.04
N LEU A 145 -4.70 -36.85 -6.00
CA LEU A 145 -6.00 -37.53 -5.89
C LEU A 145 -6.98 -37.08 -6.99
N ALA A 146 -7.06 -35.78 -7.25
CA ALA A 146 -7.89 -35.24 -8.32
C ALA A 146 -7.43 -35.74 -9.71
N ALA A 147 -6.12 -35.74 -9.96
CA ALA A 147 -5.55 -36.27 -11.20
C ALA A 147 -5.78 -37.78 -11.35
N SER A 148 -5.75 -38.55 -10.25
CA SER A 148 -6.04 -39.98 -10.25
C SER A 148 -7.51 -40.28 -10.59
N LEU A 149 -8.44 -39.52 -10.02
CA LEU A 149 -9.86 -39.66 -10.32
C LEU A 149 -10.20 -39.25 -11.77
N TYR A 150 -9.51 -38.24 -12.31
CA TYR A 150 -9.75 -37.74 -13.66
C TYR A 150 -9.04 -38.56 -14.76
N TYR A 151 -7.86 -39.12 -14.48
CA TYR A 151 -7.09 -39.95 -15.41
C TYR A 151 -6.51 -41.21 -14.74
N PRO A 152 -7.34 -42.24 -14.50
CA PRO A 152 -6.93 -43.41 -13.74
C PRO A 152 -5.84 -44.24 -14.42
N GLN A 153 -5.83 -44.31 -15.76
CA GLN A 153 -4.84 -45.09 -16.52
C GLN A 153 -3.41 -44.53 -16.35
N GLN A 154 -3.28 -43.20 -16.33
CA GLN A 154 -1.98 -42.53 -16.16
C GLN A 154 -1.47 -42.64 -14.72
N ALA A 155 -2.38 -42.60 -13.75
CA ALA A 155 -2.04 -42.79 -12.34
C ALA A 155 -1.55 -44.21 -12.04
N ILE A 156 -2.18 -45.24 -12.62
CA ILE A 156 -1.78 -46.64 -12.43
C ILE A 156 -0.35 -46.88 -12.95
N VAL A 157 -0.04 -46.43 -14.16
CA VAL A 157 1.31 -46.58 -14.74
C VAL A 157 2.34 -45.84 -13.89
N PHE A 158 2.03 -44.63 -13.44
CA PHE A 158 2.92 -43.87 -12.57
C PHE A 158 3.16 -44.56 -11.22
N VAL A 159 2.12 -45.14 -10.63
CA VAL A 159 2.21 -45.89 -9.36
C VAL A 159 3.02 -47.16 -9.53
N GLN A 160 2.85 -47.91 -10.62
CA GLN A 160 3.62 -49.12 -10.87
C GLN A 160 5.11 -48.81 -11.04
N VAL A 161 5.45 -47.86 -11.91
CA VAL A 161 6.84 -47.48 -12.18
C VAL A 161 7.50 -46.88 -10.93
N SER A 162 6.77 -46.04 -10.19
CA SER A 162 7.29 -45.45 -8.95
C SER A 162 7.40 -46.49 -7.84
N GLY A 163 6.44 -47.42 -7.74
CA GLY A 163 6.39 -48.47 -6.73
C GLY A 163 7.56 -49.45 -6.84
N GLU A 164 7.90 -49.88 -8.05
CA GLU A 164 9.07 -50.74 -8.29
C GLU A 164 10.37 -50.04 -7.87
N LYS A 165 10.55 -48.77 -8.24
CA LYS A 165 11.74 -47.99 -7.85
C LYS A 165 11.85 -47.78 -6.35
N LEU A 166 10.73 -47.53 -5.68
CA LEU A 166 10.68 -47.35 -4.23
C LEU A 166 10.97 -48.66 -3.50
N TYR A 167 10.49 -49.79 -4.03
CA TYR A 167 10.77 -51.12 -3.52
C TYR A 167 12.25 -51.49 -3.67
N ASP A 168 12.84 -51.29 -4.84
CA ASP A 168 14.26 -51.54 -5.08
C ASP A 168 15.16 -50.69 -4.17
N TRP A 169 14.83 -49.41 -3.99
CA TRP A 169 15.55 -48.53 -3.07
C TRP A 169 15.38 -48.95 -1.61
N GLY A 170 14.18 -49.35 -1.21
CA GLY A 170 13.91 -49.86 0.13
C GLY A 170 14.69 -51.15 0.42
N LEU A 171 14.70 -52.08 -0.54
CA LEU A 171 15.45 -53.33 -0.44
C LEU A 171 16.95 -53.05 -0.36
N ARG A 172 17.47 -52.18 -1.22
CA ARG A 172 18.89 -51.78 -1.20
C ARG A 172 19.26 -51.07 0.11
N GLY A 173 18.39 -50.24 0.65
CA GLY A 173 18.57 -49.60 1.95
C GLY A 173 18.57 -50.61 3.09
N TYR A 174 17.65 -51.57 3.06
CA TYR A 174 17.56 -52.64 4.05
C TYR A 174 18.83 -53.52 4.04
N ILE A 175 19.27 -53.96 2.86
CA ILE A 175 20.50 -54.77 2.72
C ILE A 175 21.72 -54.00 3.26
N VAL A 176 21.86 -52.71 2.94
CA VAL A 176 22.97 -51.90 3.45
C VAL A 176 22.92 -51.77 4.98
N VAL A 177 21.73 -51.60 5.57
CA VAL A 177 21.57 -51.54 7.03
C VAL A 177 21.85 -52.90 7.67
N GLU A 178 21.40 -53.99 7.05
CA GLU A 178 21.63 -55.36 7.52
C GLU A 178 23.13 -55.72 7.49
N ASP A 179 23.84 -55.36 6.41
CA ASP A 179 25.28 -55.58 6.28
C ASP A 179 26.06 -54.78 7.33
N LEU A 180 25.73 -53.50 7.52
CA LEU A 180 26.34 -52.66 8.56
C LEU A 180 26.04 -53.19 9.98
N TRP A 181 24.85 -53.72 10.22
CA TRP A 181 24.47 -54.33 11.49
C TRP A 181 25.27 -55.62 11.76
N LYS A 182 25.39 -56.49 10.75
CA LYS A 182 26.18 -57.73 10.84
C LYS A 182 27.66 -57.44 11.07
N GLU A 183 28.24 -56.47 10.37
CA GLU A 183 29.64 -56.07 10.58
C GLU A 183 29.93 -55.54 12.00
N ASN A 184 28.98 -54.80 12.59
CA ASN A 184 29.12 -54.26 13.94
C ASN A 184 28.89 -55.31 15.04
N PHE A 185 27.97 -56.26 14.85
CA PHE A 185 27.61 -57.25 15.88
C PHE A 185 28.31 -58.61 15.76
N GLN A 186 28.87 -58.99 14.60
CA GLN A 186 29.65 -60.24 14.44
C GLN A 186 31.16 -60.08 14.68
N LYS A 187 31.66 -58.88 15.00
CA LYS A 187 33.04 -58.68 15.49
C LYS A 187 33.24 -58.67 17.03
N PRO A 188 32.61 -59.54 17.86
CA PRO A 188 33.13 -59.83 19.19
C PRO A 188 33.82 -61.20 19.16
N GLY A 189 35.16 -61.20 19.23
CA GLY A 189 35.92 -62.39 19.63
C GLY A 189 36.90 -62.96 18.61
N ASN A 190 37.92 -62.19 18.23
CA ASN A 190 39.24 -62.79 18.03
C ASN A 190 40.31 -61.91 18.67
N VAL A 191 40.34 -61.94 20.00
CA VAL A 191 41.50 -61.56 20.79
C VAL A 191 41.76 -62.71 21.76
N LYS A 192 43.02 -63.19 21.77
CA LYS A 192 43.64 -64.20 22.65
C LYS A 192 43.29 -65.66 22.33
N ASN A 193 44.23 -66.52 21.88
CA ASN A 193 45.43 -66.95 22.60
C ASN A 193 46.50 -67.53 21.66
N SER A 194 47.77 -67.12 21.81
CA SER A 194 48.90 -68.07 21.83
C SER A 194 50.11 -67.39 22.47
N SER A 195 50.21 -67.52 23.80
CA SER A 195 51.48 -67.34 24.51
C SER A 195 52.46 -68.42 24.07
N GLY A 196 53.73 -68.07 23.92
CA GLY A 196 54.76 -68.96 23.39
C GLY A 196 55.20 -70.09 24.32
N ASN A 197 56.07 -70.95 23.79
CA ASN A 197 57.31 -71.33 24.47
C ASN A 197 58.33 -71.89 23.47
N LYS A 198 59.60 -71.70 23.81
CA LYS A 198 60.75 -72.47 23.35
C LYS A 198 60.63 -73.94 23.75
#